data_AF-A0A7V9U3A9-F1
#
_entry.id   AF-A0A7V9U3A9-F1
#
_cell.length_a   1.000
_cell.length_b   1.000
_cell.length_c   1.000
_cell.angle_alpha   90.00
_cell.angle_beta   90.00
_cell.angle_gamma   90.00
#
_symmetry.space_group_name_H-M   'P 1'
#
loop_
_entity.id
_entity.type
_entity.pdbx_description
1 polymer ?
#
loop_
_entity_poly.entity_id
_entity_poly.type
_entity_poly.pdbx_seq_one_letter_code
_entity_poly.pdbx_strand_id
1 'polypeptide(L)'
;MVSSASTRIWRLPRVMLNLAAMLLIMGAGGWMASQFVDAGRPLPVAVAAIGIIAAVQCLRRRDEPARARILVMRLSVSILAMVLLLKIILYARTFHYGVFLGMPGTLLVTAALVTWFPAWLHKRGADREIARFAGVGFCAAAAIIHLAMSAQQVVNKRQVIGAGADAFHADSRALHMNEVLGQIKQRVGPGRTLAVLPEGAMLNYLARRSNSTPYISLMPPELLMFGEREIVSAFQSHPPDYICLVQRDTSEYGHRAFGRGYARELHNWILKHYRPVQSVGASPLEKVDQTGMVLMERISSSG
;
A
#
# COMPACT_ATOMS: atom_id res chain seq x y z
N MET A 1 10.19 51.56 -43.95
CA MET A 1 9.22 50.94 -43.02
C MET A 1 8.50 49.79 -43.69
N VAL A 2 9.03 48.57 -43.68
CA VAL A 2 8.26 47.34 -43.92
C VAL A 2 8.92 46.20 -43.15
N SER A 3 8.09 45.35 -42.53
CA SER A 3 8.37 43.99 -42.03
C SER A 3 8.72 43.81 -40.55
N SER A 4 7.71 43.89 -39.69
CA SER A 4 7.68 43.20 -38.38
C SER A 4 6.58 42.11 -38.29
N ALA A 5 5.89 41.81 -39.39
CA ALA A 5 4.70 40.97 -39.37
C ALA A 5 4.95 39.45 -39.47
N SER A 6 6.17 38.99 -39.82
CA SER A 6 6.44 37.58 -40.09
C SER A 6 6.68 36.69 -38.85
N THR A 7 6.82 37.28 -37.66
CA THR A 7 7.12 36.53 -36.42
C THR A 7 5.88 36.10 -35.64
N ARG A 8 4.69 36.63 -35.96
CA ARG A 8 3.44 36.33 -35.24
C ARG A 8 2.83 34.98 -35.63
N ILE A 9 2.93 34.60 -36.90
CA ILE A 9 2.29 33.41 -37.47
C ILE A 9 2.97 32.11 -37.01
N TRP A 10 4.28 32.15 -36.73
CA TRP A 10 5.03 31.00 -36.19
C TRP A 10 4.91 30.83 -34.66
N ARG A 11 4.37 31.83 -33.94
CA ARG A 11 4.17 31.76 -32.47
C ARG A 11 2.84 31.13 -32.09
N LEU A 12 1.78 31.35 -32.87
CA LEU A 12 0.47 30.73 -32.68
C LEU A 12 0.50 29.18 -32.58
N PRO A 13 1.16 28.44 -33.50
CA PRO A 13 1.24 26.99 -33.40
C PRO A 13 2.06 26.52 -32.18
N ARG A 14 3.08 27.30 -31.77
CA ARG A 14 3.87 27.01 -30.56
C ARG A 14 3.07 27.24 -29.28
N VAL A 15 2.30 28.33 -29.21
CA VAL A 15 1.42 28.63 -28.06
C VAL A 15 0.30 27.61 -27.96
N MET A 16 -0.31 27.21 -29.08
CA MET A 16 -1.33 26.16 -29.10
C MET A 16 -0.77 24.79 -28.71
N LEU A 17 0.44 24.45 -29.15
CA LEU A 17 1.12 23.21 -28.74
C LEU A 17 1.45 23.21 -27.24
N ASN A 18 1.89 24.35 -26.69
CA ASN A 18 2.17 24.50 -25.27
C ASN A 18 0.89 24.43 -24.42
N LEU A 19 -0.20 25.04 -24.88
CA LEU A 19 -1.50 24.95 -24.22
C LEU A 19 -2.06 23.53 -24.29
N ALA A 20 -1.94 22.84 -25.43
CA ALA A 20 -2.34 21.44 -25.56
C ALA A 20 -1.52 20.53 -24.65
N ALA A 21 -0.20 20.73 -24.56
CA ALA A 21 0.66 20.01 -23.62
C ALA A 21 0.29 20.29 -22.16
N MET A 22 -0.01 21.54 -21.82
CA MET A 22 -0.44 21.92 -20.48
C MET A 22 -1.79 21.31 -20.11
N LEU A 23 -2.76 21.33 -21.03
CA LEU A 23 -4.06 20.69 -20.86
C LEU A 23 -3.95 19.16 -20.75
N LEU A 24 -3.02 18.54 -21.48
CA LEU A 24 -2.70 17.11 -21.33
C LEU A 24 -2.11 16.79 -19.96
N ILE A 25 -1.20 17.63 -19.45
CA ILE A 25 -0.62 17.47 -18.11
C ILE A 25 -1.69 17.67 -17.03
N MET A 26 -2.56 18.68 -17.17
CA MET A 26 -3.66 18.91 -16.25
C MET A 26 -4.71 17.79 -16.29
N GLY A 27 -5.05 17.31 -17.49
CA GLY A 27 -5.96 16.17 -17.68
C GLY A 27 -5.38 14.87 -17.12
N ALA A 28 -4.10 14.59 -17.37
CA ALA A 28 -3.40 13.43 -16.79
C ALA A 28 -3.28 13.54 -15.27
N GLY A 29 -3.03 14.74 -14.73
CA GLY A 29 -3.01 15.02 -13.30
C GLY A 29 -4.37 14.81 -12.64
N GLY A 30 -5.45 15.29 -13.26
CA GLY A 30 -6.82 15.09 -12.78
C GLY A 30 -7.24 13.62 -12.79
N TRP A 31 -6.93 12.89 -13.87
CA TRP A 31 -7.16 11.44 -13.95
C TRP A 31 -6.37 10.69 -12.87
N MET A 32 -5.08 11.01 -12.71
CA MET A 32 -4.21 10.38 -11.72
C MET A 32 -4.66 10.68 -10.28
N ALA A 33 -5.18 11.87 -10.00
CA ALA A 33 -5.79 12.19 -8.70
C ALA A 33 -7.03 11.31 -8.43
N SER A 34 -7.85 11.06 -9.45
CA SER A 34 -9.06 10.25 -9.30
C SER A 34 -8.79 8.74 -9.16
N GLN A 35 -7.65 8.26 -9.68
CA GLN A 35 -7.31 6.84 -9.77
C GLN A 35 -5.89 6.55 -9.25
N PHE A 36 -5.44 7.29 -8.22
CA PHE A 36 -4.04 7.26 -7.78
C PHE A 36 -3.52 5.84 -7.47
N VAL A 37 -4.38 4.99 -6.90
CA VAL A 37 -4.11 3.58 -6.63
C VAL A 37 -3.70 2.81 -7.90
N ASP A 38 -4.35 3.10 -9.02
CA ASP A 38 -4.14 2.43 -10.30
C ASP A 38 -3.15 3.16 -11.22
N ALA A 39 -2.60 4.31 -10.78
CA ALA A 39 -1.65 5.10 -11.55
C ALA A 39 -0.36 4.33 -11.91
N GLY A 40 -0.03 3.27 -11.16
CA GLY A 40 1.11 2.41 -11.42
C GLY A 40 0.94 1.43 -12.60
N ARG A 41 -0.29 1.21 -13.11
CA ARG A 41 -0.55 0.12 -14.09
C ARG A 41 0.24 0.26 -15.39
N PRO A 42 0.48 1.46 -15.93
CA PRO A 42 1.30 1.61 -17.15
C PRO A 42 2.80 1.37 -16.94
N LEU A 43 3.26 1.29 -15.69
CA LEU A 43 4.68 1.26 -15.35
C LEU A 43 5.46 0.10 -16.01
N PRO A 44 4.97 -1.16 -16.01
CA PRO A 44 5.67 -2.26 -16.66
C PRO A 44 5.87 -2.03 -18.16
N VAL A 45 4.87 -1.46 -18.84
CA VAL A 45 4.95 -1.15 -20.28
C VAL A 45 5.97 -0.04 -20.54
N ALA A 46 5.94 1.02 -19.72
CA ALA A 46 6.89 2.12 -19.85
C ALA A 46 8.34 1.66 -19.62
N VAL A 47 8.57 0.84 -18.59
CA VAL A 47 9.89 0.28 -18.29
C VAL A 47 10.36 -0.66 -19.40
N ALA A 48 9.47 -1.52 -19.93
CA ALA A 48 9.80 -2.40 -21.05
C ALA A 48 10.20 -1.60 -22.30
N ALA A 49 9.46 -0.53 -22.63
CA ALA A 49 9.80 0.34 -23.74
C ALA A 49 11.17 1.02 -23.56
N ILE A 50 11.44 1.55 -22.37
CA ILE A 50 12.74 2.15 -22.02
C ILE A 50 13.87 1.12 -22.16
N GLY A 51 13.67 -0.10 -21.64
CA GLY A 51 14.63 -1.19 -21.71
C GLY A 51 14.93 -1.63 -23.14
N ILE A 52 13.89 -1.80 -23.97
CA ILE A 52 14.03 -2.15 -25.40
C ILE A 52 14.79 -1.06 -26.15
N ILE A 53 14.45 0.21 -25.94
CA ILE A 53 15.14 1.34 -26.58
C ILE A 53 16.63 1.36 -26.16
N ALA A 54 16.92 1.17 -24.88
CA ALA A 54 18.29 1.12 -24.38
C ALA A 54 19.08 -0.07 -24.97
N ALA A 55 18.46 -1.25 -25.06
CA ALA A 55 19.06 -2.43 -25.66
C ALA A 55 19.39 -2.22 -27.15
N VAL A 56 18.43 -1.71 -27.94
CA VAL A 56 18.64 -1.40 -29.36
C VAL A 56 19.76 -0.38 -29.56
N GLN A 57 19.81 0.66 -28.72
CA GLN A 57 20.87 1.67 -28.78
C GLN A 57 22.25 1.08 -28.42
N CYS A 58 22.30 0.19 -27.42
CA CYS A 58 23.53 -0.49 -27.02
C CYS A 58 24.06 -1.41 -28.13
N LEU A 59 23.16 -2.08 -28.86
CA LEU A 59 23.54 -2.93 -30.00
C LEU A 59 24.03 -2.13 -31.20
N ARG A 60 23.42 -0.96 -31.48
CA ARG A 60 23.73 -0.13 -32.66
C ARG A 60 24.92 0.82 -32.48
N ARG A 61 25.38 1.07 -31.26
CA ARG A 61 26.38 2.11 -30.96
C ARG A 61 27.47 1.60 -30.02
N ARG A 62 28.06 0.46 -30.36
CA ARG A 62 29.10 -0.21 -29.55
C ARG A 62 30.44 0.56 -29.51
N ASP A 63 30.65 1.48 -30.46
CA ASP A 63 31.95 2.11 -30.68
C ASP A 63 32.23 3.35 -29.80
N GLU A 64 31.26 3.78 -28.97
CA GLU A 64 31.41 4.92 -28.07
C GLU A 64 31.35 4.48 -26.58
N PRO A 65 32.50 4.24 -25.91
CA PRO A 65 32.54 3.61 -24.59
C PRO A 65 31.83 4.42 -23.49
N ALA A 66 31.89 5.76 -23.54
CA ALA A 66 31.21 6.61 -22.58
C ALA A 66 29.67 6.54 -22.69
N ARG A 67 29.13 6.48 -23.92
CA ARG A 67 27.68 6.31 -24.13
C ARG A 67 27.23 4.89 -23.83
N ALA A 68 28.05 3.89 -24.16
CA ALA A 68 27.79 2.50 -23.84
C ALA A 68 27.60 2.30 -22.33
N ARG A 69 28.44 2.90 -21.48
CA ARG A 69 28.31 2.82 -20.01
C ARG A 69 26.95 3.31 -19.50
N ILE A 70 26.47 4.46 -20.01
CA ILE A 70 25.16 5.01 -19.63
C ILE A 70 24.02 4.11 -20.10
N LEU A 71 24.11 3.56 -21.31
CA LEU A 71 23.09 2.65 -21.86
C LEU A 71 23.02 1.34 -21.09
N VAL A 72 24.18 0.77 -20.72
CA VAL A 72 24.27 -0.42 -19.87
C VAL A 72 23.62 -0.13 -18.51
N MET A 73 23.93 1.00 -17.86
CA MET A 73 23.29 1.35 -16.60
C MET A 73 21.76 1.45 -16.72
N ARG A 74 21.25 2.13 -17.77
CA ARG A 74 19.80 2.22 -18.02
C ARG A 74 19.18 0.84 -18.24
N LEU A 75 19.84 -0.02 -19.01
CA LEU A 75 19.39 -1.38 -19.27
C LEU A 75 19.36 -2.21 -17.99
N SER A 76 20.42 -2.15 -17.17
CA SER A 76 20.49 -2.87 -15.89
C SER A 76 19.38 -2.46 -14.93
N VAL A 77 19.11 -1.15 -14.79
CA VAL A 77 17.98 -0.68 -13.95
C VAL A 77 16.64 -1.07 -14.56
N SER A 78 16.52 -1.09 -15.89
CA SER A 78 15.29 -1.55 -16.57
C SER A 78 15.04 -3.04 -16.34
N ILE A 79 16.08 -3.87 -16.40
CA ILE A 79 16.01 -5.29 -16.09
C ILE A 79 15.61 -5.48 -14.61
N LEU A 80 16.27 -4.79 -13.68
CA LEU A 80 15.91 -4.83 -12.26
C LEU A 80 14.44 -4.46 -12.03
N ALA A 81 14.00 -3.34 -12.63
CA ALA A 81 12.62 -2.89 -12.54
C ALA A 81 11.64 -3.93 -13.12
N MET A 82 11.93 -4.51 -14.28
CA MET A 82 11.10 -5.55 -14.89
C MET A 82 11.05 -6.82 -14.05
N VAL A 83 12.16 -7.25 -13.46
CA VAL A 83 12.21 -8.45 -12.58
C VAL A 83 11.34 -8.24 -11.35
N LEU A 84 11.40 -7.07 -10.71
CA LEU A 84 10.55 -6.74 -9.55
C LEU A 84 9.07 -6.61 -9.96
N LEU A 85 8.80 -5.95 -11.07
CA LEU A 85 7.44 -5.79 -11.59
C LEU A 85 6.84 -7.10 -12.09
N LEU A 86 7.63 -8.08 -12.53
CA LEU A 86 7.16 -9.39 -12.96
C LEU A 86 6.38 -10.11 -11.84
N LYS A 87 6.72 -9.87 -10.57
CA LYS A 87 5.97 -10.40 -9.42
C LYS A 87 4.51 -9.92 -9.36
N ILE A 88 4.22 -8.78 -9.98
CA ILE A 88 2.89 -8.16 -10.04
C ILE A 88 2.42 -7.92 -11.49
N ILE A 89 3.15 -8.42 -12.48
CA ILE A 89 2.96 -8.32 -13.94
C ILE A 89 2.39 -6.94 -14.35
N LEU A 90 1.15 -6.89 -14.85
CA LEU A 90 0.44 -5.69 -15.28
C LEU A 90 -0.47 -5.11 -14.19
N TYR A 91 -0.46 -5.72 -13.01
CA TYR A 91 -1.21 -5.28 -11.83
C TYR A 91 -0.34 -4.42 -10.90
N ALA A 92 0.54 -3.62 -11.49
CA ALA A 92 1.35 -2.63 -10.79
C ALA A 92 0.44 -1.53 -10.24
N ARG A 93 0.16 -1.54 -8.94
CA ARG A 93 -0.65 -0.52 -8.26
C ARG A 93 0.18 0.19 -7.20
N THR A 94 -0.16 1.42 -6.86
CA THR A 94 0.45 2.15 -5.74
C THR A 94 -0.15 1.72 -4.40
N PHE A 95 -0.36 0.40 -4.26
CA PHE A 95 -1.02 -0.23 -3.13
C PHE A 95 -0.28 -1.51 -2.72
N HIS A 96 -0.23 -1.77 -1.40
CA HIS A 96 0.58 -2.85 -0.80
C HIS A 96 2.02 -2.89 -1.36
N TYR A 97 2.45 -4.05 -1.86
CA TYR A 97 3.80 -4.29 -2.37
C TYR A 97 4.13 -3.50 -3.64
N GLY A 98 3.12 -3.07 -4.41
CA GLY A 98 3.36 -2.41 -5.69
C GLY A 98 4.08 -1.07 -5.56
N VAL A 99 3.93 -0.37 -4.43
CA VAL A 99 4.71 0.84 -4.12
C VAL A 99 6.20 0.53 -4.07
N PHE A 100 6.59 -0.56 -3.40
CA PHE A 100 7.98 -0.94 -3.22
C PHE A 100 8.59 -1.52 -4.50
N LEU A 101 7.86 -2.43 -5.17
CA LEU A 101 8.32 -3.07 -6.40
C LEU A 101 8.39 -2.09 -7.57
N GLY A 102 7.56 -1.05 -7.56
CA GLY A 102 7.52 -0.02 -8.60
C GLY A 102 8.64 1.01 -8.52
N MET A 103 9.35 1.17 -7.39
CA MET A 103 10.28 2.28 -7.20
C MET A 103 11.35 2.42 -8.31
N PRO A 104 12.05 1.34 -8.74
CA PRO A 104 13.04 1.47 -9.80
C PRO A 104 12.42 1.84 -11.16
N GLY A 105 11.21 1.37 -11.42
CA GLY A 105 10.45 1.74 -12.62
C GLY A 105 10.06 3.22 -12.60
N THR A 106 9.56 3.71 -11.46
CA THR A 106 9.18 5.13 -11.28
C THR A 106 10.39 6.05 -11.43
N LEU A 107 11.56 5.62 -10.94
CA LEU A 107 12.82 6.34 -11.14
C LEU A 107 13.17 6.45 -12.63
N LEU A 108 13.08 5.35 -13.38
CA LEU A 108 13.34 5.34 -14.82
C LEU A 108 12.37 6.24 -15.60
N VAL A 109 11.08 6.17 -15.29
CA VAL A 109 10.07 7.01 -15.95
C VAL A 109 10.31 8.49 -15.64
N THR A 110 10.61 8.84 -14.38
CA THR A 110 10.98 10.20 -14.00
C THR A 110 12.21 10.69 -14.76
N ALA A 111 13.27 9.88 -14.82
CA ALA A 111 14.48 10.21 -15.58
C ALA A 111 14.18 10.38 -17.08
N ALA A 112 13.33 9.51 -17.65
CA ALA A 112 12.92 9.59 -19.04
C ALA A 112 12.15 10.89 -19.32
N LEU A 113 11.15 11.23 -18.50
CA LEU A 113 10.32 12.42 -18.66
C LEU A 113 11.11 13.73 -18.52
N VAL A 114 12.05 13.78 -17.57
CA VAL A 114 12.80 15.01 -17.28
C VAL A 114 14.02 15.20 -18.17
N THR A 115 14.63 14.10 -18.65
CA THR A 115 15.93 14.19 -19.35
C THR A 115 15.94 13.58 -20.74
N TRP A 116 15.46 12.35 -20.92
CA TRP A 116 15.65 11.62 -22.19
C TRP A 116 14.64 12.02 -23.25
N PHE A 117 13.37 12.13 -22.87
CA PHE A 117 12.28 12.52 -23.74
C PHE A 117 12.41 13.97 -24.23
N PRO A 118 12.75 14.97 -23.39
CA PRO A 118 13.03 16.33 -23.84
C PRO A 118 14.21 16.39 -24.83
N ALA A 119 15.30 15.64 -24.57
CA ALA A 119 16.44 15.59 -25.47
C ALA A 119 16.10 14.94 -26.82
N TRP A 120 15.22 13.94 -26.83
CA TRP A 120 14.73 13.31 -28.05
C TRP A 120 13.82 14.22 -28.86
N LEU A 121 12.91 14.95 -28.20
CA LEU A 121 12.04 15.96 -28.82
C LEU A 121 12.85 17.11 -29.43
N HIS A 122 13.91 17.55 -28.74
CA HIS A 122 14.78 18.61 -29.23
C HIS A 122 15.45 18.27 -30.58
N LYS A 123 15.88 17.02 -30.74
CA LYS A 123 16.42 16.51 -32.02
C LYS A 123 15.39 16.52 -33.16
N ARG A 124 14.11 16.68 -32.87
CA ARG A 124 12.99 16.74 -33.83
C ARG A 124 12.45 18.17 -34.00
N GLY A 125 13.17 19.18 -33.51
CA GLY A 125 12.82 20.59 -33.68
C GLY A 125 11.95 21.20 -32.57
N ALA A 126 11.67 20.47 -31.49
CA ALA A 126 10.97 21.02 -30.33
C ALA A 126 11.91 21.79 -29.38
N ASP A 127 11.32 22.63 -28.53
CA ASP A 127 12.06 23.31 -27.47
C ASP A 127 12.36 22.34 -26.31
N ARG A 128 13.65 22.19 -25.99
CA ARG A 128 14.12 21.26 -24.95
C ARG A 128 13.66 21.69 -23.56
N GLU A 129 13.75 22.98 -23.26
CA GLU A 129 13.46 23.49 -21.92
C GLU A 129 11.97 23.42 -21.64
N ILE A 130 11.13 23.77 -22.63
CA ILE A 130 9.67 23.62 -22.49
C ILE A 130 9.29 22.14 -22.24
N ALA A 131 9.85 21.21 -23.01
CA ALA A 131 9.59 19.77 -22.80
C ALA A 131 10.09 19.27 -21.44
N ARG A 132 11.23 19.79 -20.95
CA ARG A 132 11.75 19.48 -19.62
C ARG A 132 10.86 20.03 -18.52
N PHE A 133 10.43 21.29 -18.61
CA PHE A 133 9.51 21.89 -17.65
C PHE A 133 8.18 21.15 -17.61
N ALA A 134 7.67 20.68 -18.74
CA ALA A 134 6.51 19.80 -18.80
C ALA A 134 6.72 18.49 -18.01
N GLY A 135 7.86 17.81 -18.21
CA GLY A 135 8.19 16.59 -17.47
C GLY A 135 8.35 16.80 -15.96
N VAL A 136 9.03 17.89 -15.55
CA VAL A 136 9.16 18.28 -14.14
C VAL A 136 7.80 18.63 -13.54
N GLY A 137 6.97 19.40 -14.27
CA GLY A 137 5.63 19.77 -13.85
C GLY A 137 4.73 18.56 -13.62
N PHE A 138 4.80 17.55 -14.50
CA PHE A 138 4.09 16.29 -14.31
C PHE A 138 4.54 15.56 -13.03
N CYS A 139 5.85 15.43 -12.80
CA CYS A 139 6.39 14.78 -11.61
C CYS A 139 6.02 15.54 -10.32
N ALA A 140 6.08 16.88 -10.36
CA ALA A 140 5.68 17.73 -9.25
C ALA A 140 4.19 17.59 -8.95
N ALA A 141 3.32 17.56 -9.97
CA ALA A 141 1.89 17.33 -9.80
C ALA A 141 1.62 15.97 -9.14
N ALA A 142 2.30 14.90 -9.58
CA ALA A 142 2.20 13.58 -8.96
C ALA A 142 2.59 13.60 -7.48
N ALA A 143 3.70 14.26 -7.13
CA ALA A 143 4.16 14.40 -5.77
C ALA A 143 3.18 15.22 -4.91
N ILE A 144 2.64 16.32 -5.43
CA ILE A 144 1.67 17.18 -4.73
C ILE A 144 0.38 16.41 -4.46
N ILE A 145 -0.15 15.67 -5.43
CA ILE A 145 -1.34 14.83 -5.24
C ILE A 145 -1.09 13.80 -4.14
N HIS A 146 0.05 13.12 -4.18
CA HIS A 146 0.41 12.14 -3.15
C HIS A 146 0.54 12.76 -1.75
N LEU A 147 1.15 13.94 -1.66
CA LEU A 147 1.27 14.70 -0.42
C LEU A 147 -0.09 15.16 0.09
N ALA A 148 -0.99 15.62 -0.78
CA ALA A 148 -2.34 16.03 -0.41
C ALA A 148 -3.16 14.84 0.13
N MET A 149 -3.10 13.68 -0.54
CA MET A 149 -3.74 12.45 -0.05
C MET A 149 -3.17 12.01 1.30
N SER A 150 -1.84 12.07 1.47
CA SER A 150 -1.18 11.72 2.72
C SER A 150 -1.55 12.69 3.85
N ALA A 151 -1.58 13.99 3.57
CA ALA A 151 -2.01 15.02 4.52
C ALA A 151 -3.46 14.78 4.96
N GLN A 152 -4.36 14.43 4.02
CA GLN A 152 -5.74 14.10 4.35
C GLN A 152 -5.84 12.89 5.29
N GLN A 153 -5.03 11.85 5.07
CA GLN A 153 -4.98 10.69 5.97
C GLN A 153 -4.47 11.07 7.37
N VAL A 154 -3.47 11.95 7.47
CA VAL A 154 -2.95 12.43 8.76
C VAL A 154 -3.97 13.29 9.49
N VAL A 155 -4.63 14.22 8.81
CA VAL A 155 -5.66 15.11 9.41
C VAL A 155 -6.87 14.32 9.93
N ASN A 156 -7.14 13.14 9.38
CA ASN A 156 -8.19 12.25 9.84
C ASN A 156 -7.83 11.51 11.15
N LYS A 157 -6.55 11.47 11.55
CA LYS A 157 -6.08 10.79 12.78
C LYS A 157 -6.27 11.68 14.02
N ARG A 158 -7.53 11.96 14.36
CA ARG A 158 -7.87 12.90 15.45
C ARG A 158 -8.02 12.26 16.81
N GLN A 159 -8.20 10.94 16.85
CA GLN A 159 -8.50 10.21 18.07
C GLN A 159 -7.20 9.67 18.67
N VAL A 160 -7.09 9.63 19.99
CA VAL A 160 -5.91 9.06 20.68
C VAL A 160 -6.26 7.66 21.18
N ILE A 161 -5.36 6.70 20.94
CA ILE A 161 -5.41 5.36 21.53
C ILE A 161 -4.27 5.25 22.55
N GLY A 162 -4.52 4.60 23.68
CA GLY A 162 -3.51 4.38 24.73
C GLY A 162 -3.35 5.56 25.68
N ALA A 163 -2.27 5.56 26.47
CA ALA A 163 -1.97 6.61 27.45
C ALA A 163 -0.45 6.70 27.69
N GLY A 164 0.02 7.87 28.14
CA GLY A 164 1.43 8.11 28.44
C GLY A 164 2.32 7.86 27.22
N ALA A 165 3.41 7.10 27.40
CA ALA A 165 4.36 6.76 26.35
C ALA A 165 3.79 5.83 25.26
N ASP A 166 2.66 5.15 25.53
CA ASP A 166 2.01 4.26 24.58
C ASP A 166 0.88 4.96 23.78
N ALA A 167 0.72 6.28 23.94
CA ALA A 167 -0.33 7.03 23.28
C ALA A 167 0.02 7.36 21.82
N PHE A 168 -0.91 7.15 20.89
CA PHE A 168 -0.74 7.54 19.49
C PHE A 168 -2.07 7.96 18.83
N HIS A 169 -1.95 8.74 17.77
CA HIS A 169 -3.09 9.25 17.00
C HIS A 169 -3.58 8.26 15.93
N ALA A 170 -4.89 8.07 15.88
CA ALA A 170 -5.59 7.17 14.96
C ALA A 170 -6.90 7.79 14.46
N ASP A 171 -7.47 7.17 13.43
CA ASP A 171 -8.75 7.60 12.83
C ASP A 171 -9.95 7.21 13.69
N SER A 172 -11.17 7.32 13.13
CA SER A 172 -12.42 7.03 13.83
C SER A 172 -12.51 5.60 14.41
N ARG A 173 -11.72 4.65 13.90
CA ARG A 173 -11.67 3.27 14.45
C ARG A 173 -11.14 3.22 15.88
N ALA A 174 -10.39 4.25 16.30
CA ALA A 174 -9.90 4.41 17.66
C ALA A 174 -11.00 4.41 18.72
N LEU A 175 -12.21 4.89 18.38
CA LEU A 175 -13.34 4.90 19.31
C LEU A 175 -13.68 3.49 19.78
N HIS A 176 -13.90 2.58 18.83
CA HIS A 176 -14.12 1.16 19.11
C HIS A 176 -12.91 0.51 19.81
N MET A 177 -11.70 0.92 19.43
CA MET A 177 -10.47 0.38 20.04
C MET A 177 -10.34 0.77 21.52
N ASN A 178 -10.64 2.02 21.87
CA ASN A 178 -10.62 2.48 23.26
C ASN A 178 -11.74 1.84 24.08
N GLU A 179 -12.92 1.66 23.49
CA GLU A 179 -14.03 0.97 24.14
C GLU A 179 -13.66 -0.49 24.49
N VAL A 180 -13.16 -1.26 23.52
CA VAL A 180 -12.75 -2.65 23.80
C VAL A 180 -11.56 -2.70 24.76
N LEU A 181 -10.62 -1.76 24.69
CA LEU A 181 -9.49 -1.68 25.62
C LEU A 181 -9.98 -1.44 27.06
N GLY A 182 -10.98 -0.58 27.24
CA GLY A 182 -11.65 -0.38 28.53
C GLY A 182 -12.30 -1.66 29.04
N GLN A 183 -13.02 -2.38 28.17
CA GLN A 183 -13.68 -3.64 28.51
C GLN A 183 -12.69 -4.74 28.89
N ILE A 184 -11.56 -4.83 28.17
CA ILE A 184 -10.47 -5.75 28.51
C ILE A 184 -9.89 -5.40 29.89
N LYS A 185 -9.59 -4.12 30.15
CA LYS A 185 -9.03 -3.70 31.45
C LYS A 185 -9.97 -3.97 32.63
N GLN A 186 -11.27 -3.87 32.42
CA GLN A 186 -12.29 -4.13 33.44
C GLN A 186 -12.51 -5.63 33.71
N ARG A 187 -12.50 -6.46 32.66
CA ARG A 187 -12.92 -7.88 32.75
C ARG A 187 -11.75 -8.85 32.85
N VAL A 188 -10.67 -8.58 32.12
CA VAL A 188 -9.49 -9.43 32.10
C VAL A 188 -8.56 -8.96 33.21
N GLY A 189 -8.48 -9.69 34.32
CA GLY A 189 -7.54 -9.39 35.41
C GLY A 189 -6.07 -9.45 34.96
N PRO A 190 -5.13 -8.80 35.67
CA PRO A 190 -3.73 -8.72 35.27
C PRO A 190 -3.00 -10.07 35.22
N GLY A 191 -3.46 -11.06 35.99
CA GLY A 191 -2.95 -12.44 35.93
C GLY A 191 -3.65 -13.35 34.91
N ARG A 192 -4.67 -12.85 34.21
CA ARG A 192 -5.42 -13.61 33.19
C ARG A 192 -4.85 -13.35 31.80
N THR A 193 -4.92 -14.38 30.97
CA THR A 193 -4.36 -14.38 29.62
C THR A 193 -5.39 -13.95 28.57
N LEU A 194 -4.93 -13.30 27.50
CA LEU A 194 -5.72 -12.81 26.39
C LEU A 194 -5.04 -13.16 25.06
N ALA A 195 -5.76 -13.76 24.12
CA ALA A 195 -5.33 -13.83 22.72
C ALA A 195 -6.22 -12.92 21.87
N VAL A 196 -5.62 -12.12 20.98
CA VAL A 196 -6.36 -11.22 20.08
C VAL A 196 -6.14 -11.66 18.64
N LEU A 197 -7.21 -12.06 17.96
CA LEU A 197 -7.18 -12.76 16.68
C LEU A 197 -8.01 -12.04 15.61
N PRO A 198 -7.69 -12.18 14.31
CA PRO A 198 -6.48 -12.79 13.77
C PRO A 198 -5.25 -11.88 13.89
N GLU A 199 -5.44 -10.57 14.08
CA GLU A 199 -4.39 -9.57 14.19
C GLU A 199 -4.80 -8.55 15.26
N GLY A 200 -3.99 -8.39 16.32
CA GLY A 200 -4.31 -7.42 17.36
C GLY A 200 -3.40 -7.42 18.58
N ALA A 201 -2.13 -7.82 18.46
CA ALA A 201 -1.15 -7.79 19.54
C ALA A 201 -1.01 -6.41 20.23
N MET A 202 -1.37 -5.33 19.52
CA MET A 202 -1.49 -3.99 20.10
C MET A 202 -2.44 -3.95 21.31
N LEU A 203 -3.58 -4.65 21.25
CA LEU A 203 -4.53 -4.71 22.38
C LEU A 203 -3.94 -5.45 23.58
N ASN A 204 -3.21 -6.56 23.35
CA ASN A 204 -2.45 -7.23 24.40
C ASN A 204 -1.47 -6.29 25.08
N TYR A 205 -0.67 -5.58 24.28
CA TYR A 205 0.35 -4.66 24.76
C TYR A 205 -0.24 -3.50 25.56
N LEU A 206 -1.26 -2.80 25.02
CA LEU A 206 -1.90 -1.66 25.68
C LEU A 206 -2.72 -2.05 26.91
N ALA A 207 -3.27 -3.25 26.94
CA ALA A 207 -3.99 -3.77 28.09
C ALA A 207 -3.07 -4.36 29.16
N ARG A 208 -1.78 -4.59 28.83
CA ARG A 208 -0.84 -5.36 29.66
C ARG A 208 -1.39 -6.76 29.97
N ARG A 209 -1.77 -7.51 28.92
CA ARG A 209 -2.24 -8.91 29.03
C ARG A 209 -1.38 -9.83 28.18
N SER A 210 -0.82 -10.85 28.80
CA SER A 210 -0.05 -11.88 28.12
C SER A 210 -0.97 -12.78 27.26
N ASN A 211 -0.42 -13.27 26.16
CA ASN A 211 -1.00 -14.36 25.39
C ASN A 211 -0.37 -15.67 25.87
N SER A 212 -1.18 -16.69 26.17
CA SER A 212 -0.70 -18.02 26.59
C SER A 212 -0.16 -18.86 25.44
N THR A 213 -0.35 -18.42 24.19
CA THR A 213 0.12 -19.10 22.99
C THR A 213 1.32 -18.36 22.38
N PRO A 214 2.19 -19.05 21.62
CA PRO A 214 3.37 -18.41 21.01
C PRO A 214 3.03 -17.51 19.80
N TYR A 215 1.75 -17.42 19.40
CA TYR A 215 1.33 -16.75 18.18
C TYR A 215 0.85 -15.32 18.44
N ILE A 216 1.57 -14.35 17.88
CA ILE A 216 1.29 -12.91 18.02
C ILE A 216 0.26 -12.44 16.96
N SER A 217 0.24 -13.12 15.82
CA SER A 217 -0.64 -12.90 14.68
C SER A 217 -0.99 -14.25 14.07
N LEU A 218 -2.22 -14.39 13.59
CA LEU A 218 -2.73 -15.57 12.88
C LEU A 218 -3.37 -15.12 11.57
N MET A 219 -2.60 -14.39 10.76
CA MET A 219 -3.00 -14.03 9.40
C MET A 219 -2.68 -15.20 8.45
N PRO A 220 -3.15 -15.16 7.19
CA PRO A 220 -2.92 -16.27 6.26
C PRO A 220 -1.44 -16.71 6.11
N PRO A 221 -0.43 -15.81 6.09
CA PRO A 221 0.98 -16.23 6.04
C PRO A 221 1.41 -17.09 7.24
N GLU A 222 0.98 -16.77 8.45
CA GLU A 222 1.32 -17.55 9.65
C GLU A 222 0.66 -18.93 9.62
N LEU A 223 -0.57 -19.03 9.11
CA LEU A 223 -1.21 -20.34 8.91
C LEU A 223 -0.47 -21.21 7.90
N LEU A 224 0.02 -20.61 6.81
CA LEU A 224 0.82 -21.32 5.81
C LEU A 224 2.18 -21.77 6.37
N MET A 225 2.79 -20.93 7.22
CA MET A 225 4.12 -21.19 7.79
C MET A 225 4.09 -22.22 8.91
N PHE A 226 3.11 -22.13 9.82
CA PHE A 226 3.05 -22.96 11.03
C PHE A 226 2.10 -24.15 10.92
N GLY A 227 1.12 -24.10 10.01
CA GLY A 227 0.06 -25.10 9.91
C GLY A 227 -1.06 -24.88 10.95
N GLU A 228 -2.31 -25.00 10.50
CA GLU A 228 -3.47 -24.76 11.37
C GLU A 228 -3.58 -25.77 12.52
N ARG A 229 -3.23 -27.03 12.30
CA ARG A 229 -3.28 -28.08 13.33
C ARG A 229 -2.38 -27.76 14.52
N GLU A 230 -1.19 -27.22 14.27
CA GLU A 230 -0.18 -26.98 15.29
C GLU A 230 -0.59 -25.73 16.09
N ILE A 231 -1.17 -24.76 15.40
CA ILE A 231 -1.83 -23.61 16.02
C ILE A 231 -2.97 -24.07 16.94
N VAL A 232 -3.89 -24.91 16.44
CA VAL A 232 -5.01 -25.44 17.24
C VAL A 232 -4.49 -26.22 18.45
N SER A 233 -3.48 -27.06 18.29
CA SER A 233 -2.85 -27.81 19.37
C SER A 233 -2.27 -26.89 20.47
N ALA A 234 -1.66 -25.76 20.09
CA ALA A 234 -1.16 -24.79 21.06
C ALA A 234 -2.30 -24.13 21.85
N PHE A 235 -3.40 -23.77 21.18
CA PHE A 235 -4.59 -23.22 21.84
C PHE A 235 -5.27 -24.24 22.76
N GLN A 236 -5.24 -25.54 22.41
CA GLN A 236 -5.76 -26.61 23.26
C GLN A 236 -4.88 -26.89 24.47
N SER A 237 -3.55 -26.83 24.30
CA SER A 237 -2.59 -27.13 25.37
C SER A 237 -2.44 -25.97 26.35
N HIS A 238 -2.52 -24.74 25.86
CA HIS A 238 -2.39 -23.52 26.67
C HIS A 238 -3.56 -22.55 26.38
N PRO A 239 -4.81 -22.94 26.69
CA PRO A 239 -6.00 -22.16 26.33
C PRO A 239 -6.00 -20.81 27.04
N PRO A 240 -6.10 -19.68 26.30
CA PRO A 240 -6.25 -18.36 26.89
C PRO A 240 -7.49 -18.27 27.77
N ASP A 241 -7.47 -17.42 28.80
CA ASP A 241 -8.66 -17.15 29.61
C ASP A 241 -9.71 -16.36 28.80
N TYR A 242 -9.23 -15.48 27.93
CA TYR A 242 -10.04 -14.68 27.02
C TYR A 242 -9.50 -14.70 25.60
N ILE A 243 -10.42 -14.59 24.64
CA ILE A 243 -10.12 -14.37 23.23
C ILE A 243 -10.86 -13.12 22.76
N CYS A 244 -10.17 -12.20 22.11
CA CYS A 244 -10.79 -11.09 21.41
C CYS A 244 -10.72 -11.36 19.90
N LEU A 245 -11.88 -11.57 19.27
CA LEU A 245 -12.00 -11.68 17.83
C LEU A 245 -12.18 -10.28 17.23
N VAL A 246 -11.23 -9.86 16.41
CA VAL A 246 -11.20 -8.58 15.70
C VAL A 246 -11.56 -8.83 14.25
N GLN A 247 -12.48 -8.02 13.72
CA GLN A 247 -12.83 -8.07 12.32
C GLN A 247 -11.72 -7.48 11.46
N ARG A 248 -11.23 -8.28 10.52
CA ARG A 248 -10.18 -7.90 9.57
C ARG A 248 -10.53 -8.48 8.20
N ASP A 249 -10.73 -7.61 7.21
CA ASP A 249 -10.71 -8.04 5.81
C ASP A 249 -9.31 -8.53 5.49
N THR A 250 -9.17 -9.70 4.89
CA THR A 250 -7.87 -10.30 4.54
C THR A 250 -7.75 -10.57 3.05
N SER A 251 -8.61 -9.93 2.23
CA SER A 251 -8.72 -10.18 0.80
C SER A 251 -7.41 -9.96 0.04
N GLU A 252 -6.48 -9.18 0.60
CA GLU A 252 -5.11 -9.05 0.08
C GLU A 252 -4.32 -10.36 0.01
N TYR A 253 -4.73 -11.36 0.81
CA TYR A 253 -4.18 -12.72 0.83
C TYR A 253 -5.05 -13.74 0.10
N GLY A 254 -6.11 -13.32 -0.59
CA GLY A 254 -7.04 -14.22 -1.29
C GLY A 254 -8.10 -14.88 -0.39
N HIS A 255 -8.13 -14.55 0.91
CA HIS A 255 -9.13 -15.03 1.85
C HIS A 255 -9.89 -13.84 2.43
N ARG A 256 -11.21 -13.93 2.61
CA ARG A 256 -11.99 -12.74 3.03
C ARG A 256 -11.98 -12.51 4.54
N ALA A 257 -12.12 -13.56 5.34
CA ALA A 257 -12.31 -13.45 6.78
C ALA A 257 -11.85 -14.68 7.56
N PHE A 258 -11.39 -14.45 8.79
CA PHE A 258 -11.08 -15.49 9.79
C PHE A 258 -12.29 -16.40 10.03
N GLY A 259 -12.08 -17.70 10.11
CA GLY A 259 -13.12 -18.71 10.33
C GLY A 259 -13.98 -19.07 9.11
N ARG A 260 -13.92 -18.31 8.00
CA ARG A 260 -14.62 -18.62 6.74
C ARG A 260 -13.66 -18.94 5.60
N GLY A 261 -12.63 -18.13 5.43
CA GLY A 261 -11.62 -18.31 4.37
C GLY A 261 -10.40 -19.11 4.81
N TYR A 262 -10.04 -19.02 6.09
CA TYR A 262 -8.86 -19.63 6.71
C TYR A 262 -9.11 -19.77 8.22
N ALA A 263 -8.26 -20.52 8.94
CA ALA A 263 -8.38 -20.72 10.40
C ALA A 263 -9.76 -21.27 10.84
N ARG A 264 -10.33 -22.19 10.05
CA ARG A 264 -11.68 -22.73 10.27
C ARG A 264 -11.75 -23.66 11.47
N GLU A 265 -10.77 -24.55 11.63
CA GLU A 265 -10.67 -25.49 12.74
C GLU A 265 -10.48 -24.72 14.05
N LEU A 266 -9.58 -23.73 14.05
CA LEU A 266 -9.38 -22.87 15.22
C LEU A 266 -10.65 -22.09 15.57
N HIS A 267 -11.30 -21.47 14.59
CA HIS A 267 -12.52 -20.72 14.82
C HIS A 267 -13.63 -21.61 15.41
N ASN A 268 -13.83 -22.80 14.84
CA ASN A 268 -14.81 -23.77 15.35
C ASN A 268 -14.47 -24.23 16.78
N TRP A 269 -13.19 -24.42 17.09
CA TRP A 269 -12.77 -24.75 18.45
C TRP A 269 -13.07 -23.60 19.42
N ILE A 270 -12.80 -22.34 19.04
CA ILE A 270 -13.11 -21.15 19.85
C ILE A 270 -14.61 -21.08 20.16
N LEU A 271 -15.46 -21.22 19.15
CA LEU A 271 -16.93 -21.15 19.33
C LEU A 271 -17.49 -22.23 20.27
N LYS A 272 -16.79 -23.36 20.42
CA LYS A 272 -17.19 -24.45 21.34
C LYS A 272 -16.73 -24.21 22.78
N HIS A 273 -15.63 -23.50 23.00
CA HIS A 273 -14.98 -23.40 24.31
C HIS A 273 -15.06 -21.99 24.92
N TYR A 274 -15.53 -21.00 24.18
CA TYR A 274 -15.62 -19.62 24.63
C TYR A 274 -17.03 -19.06 24.38
N ARG A 275 -17.50 -18.23 25.32
CA ARG A 275 -18.77 -17.51 25.20
C ARG A 275 -18.53 -16.00 25.04
N PRO A 276 -19.29 -15.29 24.20
CA PRO A 276 -19.17 -13.85 24.07
C PRO A 276 -19.58 -13.15 25.38
N VAL A 277 -18.79 -12.20 25.83
CA VAL A 277 -19.06 -11.38 27.03
C VAL A 277 -19.19 -9.90 26.73
N GLN A 278 -18.66 -9.44 25.59
CA GLN A 278 -18.79 -8.07 25.12
C GLN A 278 -18.65 -8.04 23.60
N SER A 279 -19.44 -7.19 22.95
CA SER A 279 -19.27 -6.83 21.54
C SER A 279 -19.10 -5.31 21.42
N VAL A 280 -18.25 -4.88 20.51
CA VAL A 280 -17.99 -3.46 20.20
C VAL A 280 -18.01 -3.29 18.69
N GLY A 281 -18.77 -2.29 18.22
CA GLY A 281 -18.97 -2.05 16.79
C GLY A 281 -19.89 -3.08 16.14
N ALA A 282 -19.70 -3.34 14.85
CA ALA A 282 -20.49 -4.34 14.12
C ALA A 282 -20.12 -5.76 14.59
N SER A 283 -21.04 -6.71 14.48
CA SER A 283 -20.67 -8.12 14.67
C SER A 283 -19.61 -8.52 13.64
N PRO A 284 -18.41 -8.99 14.07
CA PRO A 284 -17.35 -9.40 13.15
C PRO A 284 -17.83 -10.40 12.09
N LEU A 285 -18.79 -11.26 12.46
CA LEU A 285 -19.24 -12.35 11.63
C LEU A 285 -20.29 -11.94 10.56
N GLU A 286 -20.83 -10.72 10.61
CA GLU A 286 -21.95 -10.32 9.73
C GLU A 286 -21.59 -9.23 8.70
N LYS A 287 -20.74 -8.26 9.07
CA LYS A 287 -20.39 -7.13 8.19
C LYS A 287 -18.88 -6.95 8.11
N VAL A 288 -18.26 -7.55 7.10
CA VAL A 288 -16.80 -7.59 6.92
C VAL A 288 -16.16 -6.20 6.79
N ASP A 289 -16.94 -5.22 6.31
CA ASP A 289 -16.46 -3.89 5.95
C ASP A 289 -16.57 -2.88 7.11
N GLN A 290 -17.03 -3.32 8.30
CA GLN A 290 -17.20 -2.47 9.49
C GLN A 290 -16.32 -2.99 10.63
N THR A 291 -15.70 -2.06 11.37
CA THR A 291 -14.90 -2.42 12.55
C THR A 291 -15.79 -3.08 13.59
N GLY A 292 -15.45 -4.31 13.94
CA GLY A 292 -16.17 -5.14 14.90
C GLY A 292 -15.21 -5.91 15.76
N MET A 293 -15.48 -6.00 17.06
CA MET A 293 -14.68 -6.77 18.00
C MET A 293 -15.59 -7.50 18.99
N VAL A 294 -15.28 -8.77 19.28
CA VAL A 294 -16.01 -9.56 20.27
C VAL A 294 -15.01 -10.12 21.27
N LEU A 295 -15.17 -9.73 22.54
CA LEU A 295 -14.45 -10.32 23.65
C LEU A 295 -15.21 -11.56 24.12
N MET A 296 -14.50 -12.68 24.22
CA MET A 296 -15.02 -13.98 24.60
C MET A 296 -14.28 -14.50 25.82
N GLU A 297 -15.01 -15.07 26.77
CA GLU A 297 -14.46 -15.71 27.96
C GLU A 297 -14.51 -17.23 27.81
N ARG A 298 -13.45 -17.90 28.25
CA ARG A 298 -13.42 -19.37 28.30
C ARG A 298 -14.56 -19.89 29.17
N ILE A 299 -15.33 -20.84 28.64
CA ILE A 299 -16.34 -21.57 29.39
C ILE A 299 -15.57 -22.45 30.38
N SER A 300 -15.70 -22.17 31.67
CA SER A 300 -15.21 -23.07 32.71
C SER A 300 -15.91 -24.41 32.53
N SER A 301 -15.13 -25.49 32.36
CA SER A 301 -15.63 -26.85 32.53
C SER A 301 -16.09 -26.98 33.98
N SER A 302 -17.39 -26.78 34.19
CA SER A 302 -18.04 -27.10 35.46
C SER A 302 -18.02 -28.62 35.62
N GLY A 303 -17.20 -29.11 36.55
CA GLY A 303 -17.19 -30.51 37.01
C GLY A 303 -16.26 -31.41 36.21
#